data_AF-A0A1X3EMK2-F1
#
_entry.id   AF-A0A1X3EMK2-F1
#
_cell.length_a   1.000
_cell.length_b   1.000
_cell.length_c   1.000
_cell.angle_alpha   90.00
_cell.angle_beta   90.00
_cell.angle_gamma   90.00
#
_symmetry.space_group_name_H-M   'P 1'
#
loop_
_entity.id
_entity.type
_entity.pdbx_description
1 polymer ?
#
loop_
_entity_poly.entity_id
_entity_poly.type
_entity_poly.pdbx_seq_one_letter_code
_entity_poly.pdbx_strand_id
1 'polypeptide(L)'
;MRRHLAAGLVAAVLVAQVVAQQQEPFEPEGYRTDNYRAPVPATLGGARVLSTSEAEAIWQAKSGAFIDVLPRAPKPKNLPAGTVWREAPRKNIPGSIWLPDTGYGTLPPAMDDYFQRGLARASHGDKTALLVIYCLADCWMSWNAAKRAHAYGYSNIAWYPDGTDGWERAKLPTEEAQPEPRPEQ
;
A
#
# COMPACT_ATOMS: atom_id res chain seq x y z
N MET A 1 64.46 -49.56 -8.66
CA MET A 1 63.48 -49.55 -7.55
C MET A 1 62.72 -48.22 -7.58
N ARG A 2 61.40 -48.29 -7.75
CA ARG A 2 60.50 -47.15 -8.01
C ARG A 2 60.45 -46.19 -6.81
N ARG A 3 60.65 -44.89 -7.06
CA ARG A 3 60.26 -43.81 -6.14
C ARG A 3 58.98 -43.18 -6.69
N HIS A 4 57.88 -43.35 -5.98
CA HIS A 4 56.60 -42.72 -6.32
C HIS A 4 56.61 -41.28 -5.78
N LEU A 5 56.48 -40.30 -6.68
CA LEU A 5 56.17 -38.91 -6.34
C LEU A 5 54.66 -38.81 -6.16
N ALA A 6 54.19 -38.55 -4.94
CA ALA A 6 52.80 -38.23 -4.66
C ALA A 6 52.61 -36.71 -4.78
N ALA A 7 51.98 -36.27 -5.88
CA ALA A 7 51.50 -34.91 -6.03
C ALA A 7 50.07 -34.83 -5.47
N GLY A 8 49.89 -34.16 -4.34
CA GLY A 8 48.57 -33.88 -3.76
C GLY A 8 47.91 -32.71 -4.49
N LEU A 9 46.80 -32.97 -5.17
CA LEU A 9 45.89 -31.92 -5.66
C LEU A 9 44.87 -31.61 -4.56
N VAL A 10 44.96 -30.43 -3.96
CA VAL A 10 43.89 -29.89 -3.10
C VAL A 10 42.93 -29.14 -4.01
N ALA A 11 41.76 -29.73 -4.27
CA ALA A 11 40.67 -29.06 -4.99
C ALA A 11 39.89 -28.18 -4.00
N ALA A 12 40.05 -26.87 -4.10
CA ALA A 12 39.23 -25.91 -3.37
C ALA A 12 37.84 -25.83 -4.00
N VAL A 13 36.82 -26.32 -3.29
CA VAL A 13 35.41 -26.18 -3.67
C VAL A 13 34.93 -24.80 -3.23
N LEU A 14 34.78 -23.87 -4.17
CA LEU A 14 34.10 -22.60 -3.95
C LEU A 14 32.59 -22.86 -3.93
N VAL A 15 31.99 -22.84 -2.74
CA VAL A 15 30.54 -22.89 -2.57
C VAL A 15 30.01 -21.47 -2.85
N ALA A 16 29.49 -21.24 -4.05
CA ALA A 16 28.75 -20.03 -4.36
C ALA A 16 27.42 -20.06 -3.58
N GLN A 17 27.28 -19.20 -2.58
CA GLN A 17 25.99 -19.00 -1.90
C GLN A 17 25.09 -18.20 -2.84
N VAL A 18 24.12 -18.88 -3.46
CA VAL A 18 23.04 -18.22 -4.20
C VAL A 18 22.13 -17.56 -3.17
N VAL A 19 22.29 -16.26 -2.98
CA VAL A 19 21.29 -15.46 -2.27
C VAL A 19 20.09 -15.36 -3.21
N ALA A 20 19.03 -16.10 -2.90
CA ALA A 20 17.76 -15.98 -3.60
C ALA A 20 17.18 -14.59 -3.29
N GLN A 21 17.42 -13.60 -4.16
CA GLN A 21 16.62 -12.39 -4.17
C GLN A 21 15.18 -12.81 -4.50
N GLN A 22 14.28 -12.66 -3.55
CA GLN A 22 12.84 -12.72 -3.82
C GLN A 22 12.56 -11.73 -4.94
N GLN A 23 12.23 -12.25 -6.12
CA GLN A 23 11.95 -11.44 -7.28
C GLN A 23 10.72 -10.60 -6.96
N GLU A 24 10.88 -9.27 -6.93
CA GLU A 24 9.75 -8.38 -6.67
C GLU A 24 8.63 -8.67 -7.67
N PRO A 25 7.37 -8.69 -7.22
CA PRO A 25 6.28 -9.10 -8.08
C PRO A 25 6.13 -8.12 -9.25
N PHE A 26 5.90 -8.65 -10.43
CA PHE A 26 5.59 -7.85 -11.62
C PHE A 26 4.23 -7.16 -11.46
N GLU A 27 4.04 -6.03 -12.14
CA GLU A 27 2.76 -5.32 -12.19
C GLU A 27 1.68 -6.15 -12.93
N PRO A 28 0.60 -6.58 -12.28
CA PRO A 28 -0.45 -7.32 -12.96
C PRO A 28 -1.26 -6.41 -13.90
N GLU A 29 -1.78 -6.98 -14.99
CA GLU A 29 -2.69 -6.27 -15.91
C GLU A 29 -4.00 -5.86 -15.20
N GLY A 30 -4.53 -6.72 -14.32
CA GLY A 30 -5.74 -6.46 -13.54
C GLY A 30 -5.46 -5.86 -12.15
N TYR A 31 -6.46 -5.92 -11.29
CA TYR A 31 -6.31 -5.67 -9.86
C TYR A 31 -5.94 -6.96 -9.12
N ARG A 32 -5.19 -6.84 -8.02
CA ARG A 32 -4.94 -7.96 -7.11
C ARG A 32 -6.25 -8.34 -6.40
N THR A 33 -6.59 -9.63 -6.37
CA THR A 33 -7.84 -10.12 -5.78
C THR A 33 -7.68 -10.88 -4.46
N ASP A 34 -6.45 -11.26 -4.09
CA ASP A 34 -6.13 -12.03 -2.89
C ASP A 34 -4.82 -11.57 -2.23
N ASN A 35 -4.51 -12.14 -1.06
CA ASN A 35 -3.22 -11.97 -0.36
C ASN A 35 -2.77 -10.51 -0.31
N TYR A 36 -3.65 -9.63 0.16
CA TYR A 36 -3.42 -8.19 0.09
C TYR A 36 -2.26 -7.69 0.96
N ARG A 37 -1.80 -8.50 1.93
CA ARG A 37 -0.62 -8.25 2.75
C ARG A 37 0.54 -9.12 2.26
N ALA A 38 1.22 -8.65 1.22
CA ALA A 38 2.33 -9.32 0.54
C ALA A 38 3.19 -8.27 -0.20
N PRO A 39 4.46 -8.60 -0.56
CA PRO A 39 5.28 -7.71 -1.37
C PRO A 39 4.50 -7.19 -2.59
N VAL A 40 4.66 -5.89 -2.86
CA VAL A 40 4.03 -5.17 -3.96
C VAL A 40 5.05 -4.87 -5.06
N PRO A 41 4.65 -4.59 -6.30
CA PRO A 41 5.58 -4.23 -7.36
C PRO A 41 6.32 -2.93 -7.01
N ALA A 42 7.57 -2.81 -7.46
CA ALA A 42 8.32 -1.55 -7.35
C ALA A 42 7.69 -0.38 -8.13
N THR A 43 6.76 -0.67 -9.04
CA THR A 43 6.20 0.29 -9.98
C THR A 43 4.67 0.25 -10.00
N LEU A 44 4.06 1.34 -10.46
CA LEU A 44 2.64 1.41 -10.78
C LEU A 44 2.46 2.26 -12.04
N GLY A 45 2.07 1.64 -13.14
CA GLY A 45 1.81 2.33 -14.40
C GLY A 45 0.78 3.45 -14.23
N GLY A 46 1.14 4.68 -14.63
CA GLY A 46 0.27 5.86 -14.51
C GLY A 46 0.35 6.58 -13.15
N ALA A 47 1.23 6.15 -12.24
CA ALA A 47 1.49 6.87 -10.99
C ALA A 47 2.99 7.03 -10.71
N ARG A 48 3.31 8.05 -9.90
CA ARG A 48 4.64 8.21 -9.31
C ARG A 48 4.73 7.39 -8.02
N VAL A 49 5.73 6.52 -7.93
CA VAL A 49 6.02 5.79 -6.68
C VAL A 49 6.82 6.70 -5.76
N LEU A 50 6.40 6.82 -4.50
CA LEU A 50 7.04 7.68 -3.50
C LEU A 50 7.88 6.88 -2.51
N SER A 51 9.04 7.43 -2.18
CA SER A 51 9.73 7.14 -0.92
C SER A 51 9.07 7.87 0.26
N THR A 52 9.38 7.46 1.50
CA THR A 52 8.92 8.16 2.72
C THR A 52 9.31 9.64 2.72
N SER A 53 10.53 9.99 2.30
CA SER A 53 11.00 11.38 2.30
C SER A 53 10.28 12.25 1.26
N GLU A 54 9.89 11.68 0.12
CA GLU A 54 9.09 12.41 -0.87
C GLU A 54 7.64 12.59 -0.40
N ALA A 55 7.07 11.57 0.23
CA ALA A 55 5.77 11.68 0.87
C ALA A 55 5.78 12.76 1.97
N GLU A 56 6.81 12.78 2.83
CA GLU A 56 6.99 13.83 3.84
C GLU A 56 7.08 15.22 3.20
N ALA A 57 7.88 15.39 2.14
CA ALA A 57 8.02 16.67 1.46
C ALA A 57 6.68 17.19 0.91
N ILE A 58 5.87 16.32 0.30
CA ILE A 58 4.52 16.68 -0.19
C ILE A 58 3.60 17.05 0.97
N TRP A 59 3.66 16.28 2.07
CA TRP A 59 2.86 16.52 3.27
C TRP A 59 3.18 17.86 3.93
N GLN A 60 4.46 18.15 4.18
CA GLN A 60 4.94 19.41 4.76
C GLN A 60 4.55 20.62 3.90
N ALA A 61 4.68 20.47 2.57
CA ALA A 61 4.31 21.51 1.61
C ALA A 61 2.79 21.66 1.43
N LYS A 62 1.98 20.73 1.96
CA LYS A 62 0.52 20.65 1.74
C LYS A 62 0.14 20.70 0.27
N SER A 63 0.96 20.07 -0.59
CA SER A 63 0.84 20.16 -2.04
C SER A 63 0.08 19.00 -2.68
N GLY A 64 -0.42 18.06 -1.87
CA GLY A 64 -1.25 16.94 -2.32
C GLY A 64 -2.19 16.46 -1.22
N ALA A 65 -3.29 15.83 -1.64
CA ALA A 65 -4.24 15.22 -0.73
C ALA A 65 -3.86 13.76 -0.44
N PHE A 66 -3.75 13.41 0.83
CA PHE A 66 -3.38 12.07 1.27
C PHE A 66 -4.62 11.21 1.50
N ILE A 67 -4.61 10.02 0.90
CA ILE A 67 -5.74 9.08 0.88
C ILE A 67 -5.27 7.76 1.50
N ASP A 68 -5.77 7.50 2.70
CA ASP A 68 -5.61 6.24 3.39
C ASP A 68 -6.65 5.24 2.90
N VAL A 69 -6.22 4.07 2.44
CA VAL A 69 -7.12 3.01 1.99
C VAL A 69 -6.98 1.71 2.79
N LEU A 70 -6.36 1.77 3.97
CA LEU A 70 -6.26 0.62 4.87
C LEU A 70 -7.67 0.03 5.12
N PRO A 71 -7.89 -1.28 4.93
CA PRO A 71 -9.19 -1.90 5.16
C PRO A 71 -9.58 -1.81 6.62
N ARG A 72 -10.89 -1.72 6.86
CA ARG A 72 -11.44 -1.73 8.21
C ARG A 72 -11.84 -3.14 8.56
N ALA A 73 -11.34 -3.66 9.68
CA ALA A 73 -11.73 -4.99 10.15
C ALA A 73 -13.26 -5.06 10.32
N PRO A 74 -13.94 -6.08 9.74
CA PRO A 74 -15.37 -6.22 9.87
C PRO A 74 -15.72 -6.53 11.33
N LYS A 75 -16.87 -6.01 11.79
CA LYS A 75 -17.43 -6.41 13.08
C LYS A 75 -17.65 -7.92 13.09
N PRO A 76 -17.17 -8.67 14.10
CA PRO A 76 -17.42 -10.10 14.19
C PRO A 76 -18.93 -10.40 14.18
N LYS A 77 -19.37 -11.28 13.27
CA LYS A 77 -20.79 -11.64 13.11
C LYS A 77 -21.37 -12.35 14.33
N ASN A 78 -20.53 -13.07 15.08
CA ASN A 78 -20.92 -13.89 16.24
C ASN A 78 -20.67 -13.17 17.57
N LEU A 79 -20.77 -11.84 17.60
CA LEU A 79 -20.60 -11.08 18.84
C LEU A 79 -21.78 -11.39 19.79
N PRO A 80 -21.56 -11.83 21.04
CA PRO A 80 -22.66 -12.08 21.97
C PRO A 80 -23.53 -10.84 22.18
N ALA A 81 -24.84 -11.03 22.30
CA ALA A 81 -25.79 -9.93 22.52
C ALA A 81 -25.35 -9.10 23.75
N GLY A 82 -25.30 -7.78 23.60
CA GLY A 82 -24.84 -6.86 24.65
C GLY A 82 -23.32 -6.61 24.68
N THR A 83 -22.52 -7.30 23.86
CA THR A 83 -21.08 -7.02 23.75
C THR A 83 -20.85 -5.74 22.95
N VAL A 84 -20.15 -4.77 23.54
CA VAL A 84 -19.72 -3.56 22.83
C VAL A 84 -18.48 -3.89 22.00
N TRP A 85 -18.62 -3.86 20.68
CA TRP A 85 -17.47 -3.91 19.77
C TRP A 85 -16.79 -2.54 19.75
N ARG A 86 -15.53 -2.48 20.15
CA ARG A 86 -14.69 -1.29 20.02
C ARG A 86 -13.74 -1.50 18.86
N GLU A 87 -13.86 -0.62 17.87
CA GLU A 87 -12.96 -0.64 16.74
C GLU A 87 -11.58 -0.18 17.18
N ALA A 88 -10.54 -0.83 16.65
CA ALA A 88 -9.18 -0.37 16.87
C ALA A 88 -9.05 1.04 16.25
N PRO A 89 -8.50 2.02 17.00
CA PRO A 89 -8.27 3.34 16.45
C PRO A 89 -7.27 3.25 15.30
N ARG A 90 -7.62 3.86 14.15
CA ARG A 90 -6.69 4.02 13.03
C ARG A 90 -5.89 5.28 13.27
N LYS A 91 -4.58 5.17 13.43
CA LYS A 91 -3.66 6.31 13.40
C LYS A 91 -3.07 6.44 12.01
N ASN A 92 -3.27 7.54 11.30
CA ASN A 92 -2.82 7.71 9.91
C ASN A 92 -1.99 8.99 9.73
N ILE A 93 -1.59 9.31 8.49
CA ILE A 93 -0.78 10.51 8.18
C ILE A 93 -1.66 11.75 8.38
N PRO A 94 -1.22 12.78 9.13
CA PRO A 94 -2.07 13.91 9.47
C PRO A 94 -2.67 14.64 8.26
N GLY A 95 -3.96 14.93 8.32
CA GLY A 95 -4.72 15.58 7.24
C GLY A 95 -5.19 14.63 6.14
N SER A 96 -5.03 13.31 6.30
CA SER A 96 -5.51 12.34 5.32
C SER A 96 -7.00 12.09 5.45
N ILE A 97 -7.66 11.76 4.33
CA ILE A 97 -8.98 11.14 4.37
C ILE A 97 -8.84 9.61 4.38
N TRP A 98 -9.68 8.93 5.14
CA TRP A 98 -9.67 7.46 5.22
C TRP A 98 -10.86 6.85 4.47
N LEU A 99 -10.55 6.19 3.35
CA LEU A 99 -11.49 5.50 2.46
C LEU A 99 -11.25 3.97 2.53
N PRO A 100 -11.60 3.30 3.65
CA PRO A 100 -11.34 1.87 3.84
C PRO A 100 -12.00 1.01 2.76
N ASP A 101 -11.42 -0.16 2.52
CA ASP A 101 -11.97 -1.23 1.66
C ASP A 101 -12.07 -0.86 0.17
N THR A 102 -11.63 0.33 -0.23
CA THR A 102 -11.60 0.76 -1.63
C THR A 102 -10.47 0.12 -2.44
N GLY A 103 -9.54 -0.57 -1.78
CA GLY A 103 -8.44 -1.28 -2.41
C GLY A 103 -8.71 -2.76 -2.75
N TYR A 104 -9.89 -3.31 -2.46
CA TYR A 104 -10.23 -4.68 -2.90
C TYR A 104 -10.18 -4.78 -4.43
N GLY A 105 -9.78 -5.95 -4.95
CA GLY A 105 -9.63 -6.16 -6.39
C GLY A 105 -10.94 -6.01 -7.16
N THR A 106 -12.03 -6.51 -6.59
CA THR A 106 -13.40 -6.29 -7.06
C THR A 106 -14.13 -5.39 -6.07
N LEU A 107 -14.68 -4.28 -6.54
CA LEU A 107 -15.51 -3.39 -5.73
C LEU A 107 -16.98 -3.55 -6.12
N PRO A 108 -17.90 -3.72 -5.15
CA PRO A 108 -19.32 -3.51 -5.39
C PRO A 108 -19.59 -2.09 -5.90
N PRO A 109 -20.61 -1.85 -6.75
CA PRO A 109 -20.91 -0.52 -7.30
C PRO A 109 -21.00 0.58 -6.24
N ALA A 110 -21.62 0.31 -5.09
CA ALA A 110 -21.72 1.29 -4.00
C ALA A 110 -20.35 1.70 -3.41
N MET A 111 -19.39 0.77 -3.37
CA MET A 111 -18.03 1.04 -2.90
C MET A 111 -17.18 1.73 -3.97
N ASP A 112 -17.42 1.43 -5.24
CA ASP A 112 -16.81 2.16 -6.37
C ASP A 112 -17.25 3.63 -6.36
N ASP A 113 -18.56 3.88 -6.26
CA ASP A 113 -19.11 5.23 -6.12
C ASP A 113 -18.61 5.96 -4.87
N TYR A 114 -18.48 5.23 -3.75
CA TYR A 114 -17.90 5.75 -2.52
C TYR A 114 -16.45 6.21 -2.73
N PHE A 115 -15.64 5.42 -3.42
CA PHE A 115 -14.26 5.78 -3.73
C PHE A 115 -14.20 7.00 -4.64
N GLN A 116 -14.97 7.02 -5.73
CA GLN A 116 -15.04 8.16 -6.65
C GLN A 116 -15.44 9.47 -5.95
N ARG A 117 -16.47 9.44 -5.10
CA ARG A 117 -16.88 10.62 -4.30
C ARG A 117 -15.81 11.05 -3.30
N GLY A 118 -15.13 10.09 -2.68
CA GLY A 118 -14.02 10.35 -1.75
C GLY A 118 -12.86 11.07 -2.44
N LEU A 119 -12.44 10.57 -3.61
CA LEU A 119 -11.40 11.22 -4.41
C LEU A 119 -11.83 12.61 -4.88
N ALA A 120 -13.07 12.77 -5.34
CA ALA A 120 -13.59 14.07 -5.75
C ALA A 120 -13.61 15.08 -4.59
N ARG A 121 -13.95 14.64 -3.37
CA ARG A 121 -13.89 15.50 -2.18
C ARG A 121 -12.46 15.89 -1.85
N ALA A 122 -11.53 14.93 -1.83
CA ALA A 122 -10.11 15.19 -1.56
C ALA A 122 -9.47 16.12 -2.59
N SER A 123 -9.90 16.02 -3.84
CA SER A 123 -9.37 16.81 -4.96
C SER A 123 -10.15 18.08 -5.25
N HIS A 124 -11.21 18.39 -4.48
CA HIS A 124 -12.17 19.45 -4.78
C HIS A 124 -12.74 19.38 -6.21
N GLY A 125 -12.89 18.17 -6.75
CA GLY A 125 -13.37 17.90 -8.10
C GLY A 125 -12.29 18.02 -9.19
N ASP A 126 -11.09 18.48 -8.87
CA ASP A 126 -9.99 18.62 -9.83
C ASP A 126 -9.31 17.26 -10.09
N LYS A 127 -9.32 16.82 -11.35
CA LYS A 127 -8.66 15.57 -11.80
C LYS A 127 -7.15 15.71 -12.00
N THR A 128 -6.60 16.92 -11.87
CA THR A 128 -5.18 17.24 -11.98
C THR A 128 -4.49 17.43 -10.63
N ALA A 129 -5.27 17.56 -9.55
CA ALA A 129 -4.77 17.64 -8.19
C ALA A 129 -3.93 16.40 -7.83
N LEU A 130 -2.85 16.62 -7.07
CA LEU A 130 -1.99 15.55 -6.59
C LEU A 130 -2.71 14.71 -5.53
N LEU A 131 -2.91 13.43 -5.81
CA LEU A 131 -3.45 12.47 -4.86
C LEU A 131 -2.35 11.49 -4.42
N VAL A 132 -2.05 11.47 -3.13
CA VAL A 132 -1.10 10.53 -2.52
C VAL A 132 -1.88 9.38 -1.89
N ILE A 133 -1.84 8.20 -2.50
CA ILE A 133 -2.61 7.03 -2.06
C ILE A 133 -1.67 6.07 -1.30
N TYR A 134 -2.09 5.64 -0.11
CA TYR A 134 -1.27 4.82 0.77
C TYR A 134 -2.10 3.88 1.66
N CYS A 135 -1.41 2.94 2.31
CA CYS A 135 -1.97 1.96 3.24
C CYS A 135 -0.92 1.70 4.33
N LEU A 136 -0.57 0.43 4.57
CA LEU A 136 0.62 -0.02 5.29
C LEU A 136 1.67 -0.47 4.27
N ALA A 137 2.86 -0.84 4.74
CA ALA A 137 3.83 -1.53 3.90
C ALA A 137 3.27 -2.88 3.44
N ASP A 138 3.74 -3.34 2.27
CA ASP A 138 3.32 -4.59 1.65
C ASP A 138 1.79 -4.70 1.52
N CYS A 139 1.14 -3.62 1.07
CA CYS A 139 -0.31 -3.53 0.98
C CYS A 139 -0.77 -3.35 -0.47
N TRP A 140 -1.25 -4.43 -1.08
CA TRP A 140 -1.83 -4.40 -2.43
C TRP A 140 -3.09 -3.55 -2.54
N MET A 141 -3.75 -3.23 -1.43
CA MET A 141 -4.94 -2.37 -1.46
C MET A 141 -4.62 -0.93 -1.87
N SER A 142 -3.47 -0.38 -1.46
CA SER A 142 -3.04 0.95 -1.94
C SER A 142 -2.63 0.92 -3.40
N TRP A 143 -1.96 -0.16 -3.85
CA TRP A 143 -1.62 -0.36 -5.26
C TRP A 143 -2.89 -0.41 -6.13
N ASN A 144 -3.88 -1.23 -5.75
CA ASN A 144 -5.16 -1.33 -6.45
C ASN A 144 -5.91 0.02 -6.48
N ALA A 145 -5.98 0.70 -5.34
CA ALA A 145 -6.67 1.98 -5.23
C ALA A 145 -6.01 3.07 -6.11
N ALA A 146 -4.67 3.12 -6.15
CA ALA A 146 -3.93 4.04 -7.00
C ALA A 146 -4.15 3.78 -8.50
N LYS A 147 -4.05 2.50 -8.91
CA LYS A 147 -4.38 2.09 -10.28
C LYS A 147 -5.81 2.46 -10.67
N ARG A 148 -6.76 2.27 -9.75
CA ARG A 148 -8.17 2.60 -9.97
C ARG A 148 -8.41 4.09 -10.07
N ALA A 149 -7.78 4.89 -9.20
CA ALA A 149 -7.86 6.35 -9.28
C ALA A 149 -7.34 6.86 -10.63
N HIS A 150 -6.23 6.29 -11.14
CA HIS A 150 -5.75 6.58 -12.49
C HIS A 150 -6.79 6.24 -13.57
N ALA A 151 -7.41 5.05 -13.48
CA ALA A 151 -8.47 4.63 -14.41
C ALA A 151 -9.72 5.54 -14.37
N TYR A 152 -9.99 6.23 -13.27
CA TYR A 152 -11.05 7.25 -13.17
C TYR A 152 -10.67 8.63 -13.76
N GLY A 153 -9.54 8.72 -14.46
CA GLY A 153 -9.08 9.93 -15.15
C GLY A 153 -8.30 10.91 -14.28
N TYR A 154 -7.89 10.53 -13.07
CA TYR A 154 -6.93 11.34 -12.32
C TYR A 154 -5.54 11.22 -12.94
N SER A 155 -4.94 12.37 -13.23
CA SER A 155 -3.68 12.46 -14.00
C SER A 155 -2.44 12.60 -13.13
N ASN A 156 -2.60 12.98 -11.85
CA ASN A 156 -1.50 13.24 -10.93
C ASN A 156 -1.61 12.33 -9.70
N ILE A 157 -1.42 11.03 -9.91
CA ILE A 157 -1.43 10.03 -8.85
C ILE A 157 0.00 9.79 -8.36
N ALA A 158 0.17 9.83 -7.04
CA ALA A 158 1.35 9.33 -6.37
C ALA A 158 0.96 8.18 -5.44
N TRP A 159 1.70 7.08 -5.49
CA TRP A 159 1.48 5.91 -4.65
C TRP A 159 2.63 5.80 -3.66
N TYR A 160 2.32 5.71 -2.36
CA TYR A 160 3.29 5.57 -1.30
C TYR A 160 3.25 4.14 -0.72
N PRO A 161 4.11 3.22 -1.20
CA PRO A 161 4.07 1.79 -0.86
C PRO A 161 4.41 1.50 0.59
N ASP A 162 5.33 2.24 1.22
CA ASP A 162 5.70 1.99 2.63
C ASP A 162 4.60 2.42 3.61
N GLY A 163 3.67 3.27 3.17
CA GLY A 163 2.49 3.67 3.92
C GLY A 163 2.79 4.18 5.33
N THR A 164 1.87 3.93 6.27
CA THR A 164 2.04 4.35 7.66
C THR A 164 3.20 3.63 8.35
N ASP A 165 3.56 2.41 7.95
CA ASP A 165 4.69 1.68 8.56
C ASP A 165 6.02 2.41 8.28
N GLY A 166 6.25 2.86 7.04
CA GLY A 166 7.42 3.69 6.70
C GLY A 166 7.40 5.05 7.38
N TRP A 167 6.21 5.66 7.47
CA TRP A 167 6.00 6.96 8.10
C TRP A 167 6.36 6.93 9.59
N GLU A 168 5.85 5.94 10.33
CA GLU A 168 6.16 5.74 11.74
C GLU A 168 7.62 5.36 11.97
N ARG A 169 8.21 4.55 11.08
CA ARG A 169 9.64 4.19 11.13
C ARG A 169 10.54 5.42 10.97
N ALA A 170 10.12 6.39 10.17
CA ALA A 170 10.77 7.70 10.03
C ALA A 170 10.48 8.65 11.21
N LYS A 171 9.71 8.21 12.22
CA LYS A 171 9.33 8.98 13.42
C LYS A 171 8.50 10.23 13.10
N LEU A 172 7.75 10.20 12.02
CA LEU A 172 6.85 11.27 11.61
C LEU A 172 5.53 11.19 12.40
N PRO A 173 4.84 12.33 12.62
CA PRO A 173 3.65 12.37 13.46
C PRO A 173 2.47 11.63 12.81
N THR A 174 1.65 10.97 13.62
CA THR A 174 0.39 10.35 13.20
C THR A 174 -0.78 10.95 13.98
N GLU A 175 -1.98 10.94 13.40
CA GLU A 175 -3.20 11.34 14.10
C GLU A 175 -4.27 10.25 14.07
N GLU A 176 -5.16 10.24 15.06
CA GLU A 176 -6.32 9.35 15.04
C GLU A 176 -7.32 9.79 13.96
N ALA A 177 -7.76 8.84 13.15
CA ALA A 177 -8.68 9.06 12.04
C ALA A 177 -9.95 8.24 12.19
N GLN A 178 -11.05 8.82 11.72
CA GLN A 178 -12.33 8.15 11.55
C GLN A 178 -12.53 7.86 10.06
N PRO A 179 -13.16 6.71 9.72
CA PRO A 179 -13.41 6.40 8.32
C PRO A 179 -14.47 7.35 7.77
N GLU A 180 -14.33 7.72 6.51
CA GLU A 180 -15.37 8.44 5.80
C GLU A 180 -16.65 7.60 5.75
N PRO A 181 -17.85 8.20 5.94
CA PRO A 181 -19.11 7.47 6.00
C PRO A 181 -19.29 6.54 4.79
N ARG A 182 -19.33 5.23 5.06
CA ARG A 182 -19.54 4.21 4.02
C ARG A 182 -21.03 4.07 3.71
N PRO A 183 -21.39 3.63 2.49
CA PRO A 183 -22.73 3.12 2.24
C PRO A 183 -23.04 1.97 3.21
N GLU A 184 -24.31 1.82 3.59
CA GLU A 184 -24.75 0.68 4.40
C GLU A 184 -24.34 -0.64 3.72
N GLN A 185 -23.78 -1.56 4.51
CA GLN A 185 -23.37 -2.90 4.08
C GLN A 185 -24.39 -3.93 4.49
#